data_AF-A0A426UVL1-F1
#
_entry.id   AF-A0A426UVL1-F1
#
_cell.length_a   1.000
_cell.length_b   1.000
_cell.length_c   1.000
_cell.angle_alpha   90.00
_cell.angle_beta   90.00
_cell.angle_gamma   90.00
#
_symmetry.space_group_name_H-M   'P 1'
#
loop_
_entity.id
_entity.type
_entity.pdbx_description
1 polymer ?
#
loop_
_entity_poly.entity_id
_entity_poly.type
_entity_poly.pdbx_seq_one_letter_code
_entity_poly.pdbx_strand_id
1 'polypeptide(L)'
;MTNRLGGPLVGGLVGLAAAALGAVFLTGGGFDARVLAIAAGAVLVTAVVAFVAGKSIAAPAAAPALQAPAFAPAPGTGAASGAIPVGQLQDAARAAQNTADRTVLVETCIWMRDRATSPALAQHLDGAFAKVGVTPVDATGQRFDPAVHEAGSTVAARGPADEGIIARTEQIGYTDRGRIVRHPIVTVYRGQGVRA
;
A
#
# COMPACT_ATOMS: atom_id res chain seq x y z
N MET A 1 2.66 -21.22 -43.58
CA MET A 1 3.79 -20.71 -42.78
C MET A 1 3.30 -20.54 -41.34
N THR A 2 3.79 -21.42 -40.49
CA THR A 2 3.51 -21.53 -39.07
C THR A 2 4.31 -20.46 -38.32
N ASN A 3 3.65 -19.45 -37.74
CA ASN A 3 4.29 -18.54 -36.80
C ASN A 3 3.71 -18.68 -35.40
N ARG A 4 4.66 -18.89 -34.48
CA ARG A 4 4.56 -19.22 -33.07
C ARG A 4 3.93 -18.08 -32.26
N LEU A 5 2.86 -18.35 -31.51
CA LEU A 5 2.54 -17.57 -30.32
C LEU A 5 3.31 -18.15 -29.12
N GLY A 6 4.52 -17.64 -28.91
CA GLY A 6 5.30 -17.89 -27.69
C GLY A 6 5.39 -16.60 -26.89
N GLY A 7 4.37 -16.31 -26.08
CA GLY A 7 4.42 -15.24 -25.08
C GLY A 7 4.75 -15.82 -23.69
N PRO A 8 5.64 -15.18 -22.89
CA PRO A 8 6.05 -15.67 -21.56
C PRO A 8 4.90 -15.79 -20.55
N LEU A 9 3.76 -15.15 -20.82
CA LEU A 9 2.56 -15.18 -19.96
C LEU A 9 1.75 -16.48 -20.09
N VAL A 10 1.76 -17.13 -21.26
CA VAL A 10 1.05 -18.42 -21.44
C VAL A 10 1.86 -19.57 -20.82
N GLY A 11 3.19 -19.51 -20.91
CA GLY A 11 4.08 -20.46 -20.23
C GLY A 11 4.00 -20.39 -18.71
N GLY A 12 3.84 -19.19 -18.13
CA GLY A 12 3.71 -19.00 -16.68
C GLY A 12 2.43 -19.59 -16.09
N LEU A 13 1.30 -19.46 -16.80
CA LEU A 13 0.01 -20.01 -16.34
C LEU A 13 -0.05 -21.55 -16.46
N VAL A 14 0.53 -22.12 -17.51
CA VAL A 14 0.65 -23.59 -17.64
C VAL A 14 1.62 -24.17 -16.60
N GLY A 15 2.71 -23.46 -16.28
CA GLY A 15 3.64 -23.87 -15.22
C GLY A 15 3.02 -23.88 -13.82
N LEU A 16 2.12 -22.93 -13.52
CA LEU A 16 1.47 -22.84 -12.21
C LEU A 16 0.41 -23.94 -12.01
N ALA A 17 -0.30 -24.34 -13.07
CA ALA A 17 -1.21 -25.47 -13.05
C ALA A 17 -0.48 -26.82 -12.85
N ALA A 18 0.70 -27.00 -13.45
CA ALA A 18 1.51 -28.19 -13.24
C ALA A 18 2.11 -28.26 -11.81
N ALA A 19 2.51 -27.12 -11.24
CA ALA A 19 3.01 -27.04 -9.87
C ALA A 19 1.93 -27.36 -8.81
N ALA A 20 0.69 -26.93 -9.03
CA ALA A 20 -0.44 -27.27 -8.17
C ALA A 20 -0.75 -28.78 -8.20
N LEU A 21 -0.61 -29.44 -9.35
CA LEU A 21 -0.74 -30.90 -9.48
C LEU A 21 0.43 -31.66 -8.85
N GLY A 22 1.65 -31.13 -8.91
CA GLY A 22 2.84 -31.72 -8.28
C GLY A 22 2.83 -31.63 -6.74
N ALA A 23 2.28 -30.54 -6.18
CA ALA A 23 2.16 -30.39 -4.73
C ALA A 23 1.20 -31.40 -4.09
N VAL A 24 0.22 -31.91 -4.85
CA VAL A 24 -0.73 -32.93 -4.38
C VAL A 24 -0.08 -34.31 -4.23
N PHE A 25 1.07 -34.58 -4.86
CA PHE A 25 1.75 -35.88 -4.81
C PHE A 25 2.86 -36.01 -3.74
N LEU A 26 3.25 -34.92 -3.07
CA LEU A 26 4.38 -34.91 -2.11
C LEU A 26 3.97 -34.94 -0.64
N THR A 27 2.68 -34.77 -0.32
CA THR A 27 2.16 -34.96 1.05
C THR A 27 1.54 -36.35 1.15
N GLY A 28 2.26 -37.30 1.74
CA GLY A 28 1.89 -38.71 1.90
C GLY A 28 0.68 -39.00 2.81
N GLY A 29 -0.44 -38.30 2.61
CA GLY A 29 -1.76 -38.61 3.16
C GLY A 29 -2.74 -38.78 2.01
N GLY A 30 -3.47 -39.91 1.99
CA GLY A 30 -4.26 -40.38 0.85
C GLY A 30 -5.30 -39.42 0.25
N PHE A 31 -5.79 -39.80 -0.93
CA PHE A 31 -6.79 -39.09 -1.76
C PHE A 31 -8.05 -38.70 -0.97
N ASP A 32 -8.20 -37.42 -0.63
CA ASP A 32 -9.40 -36.86 0.00
C ASP A 32 -10.19 -36.02 -1.02
N ALA A 33 -11.52 -36.19 -1.07
CA ALA A 33 -12.41 -35.49 -2.00
C ALA A 33 -12.33 -33.95 -1.88
N ARG A 34 -11.93 -33.45 -0.70
CA ARG A 34 -11.70 -32.02 -0.45
C ARG A 34 -10.50 -31.46 -1.22
N VAL A 35 -9.44 -32.25 -1.41
CA VAL A 35 -8.26 -31.85 -2.19
C VAL A 35 -8.60 -31.77 -3.68
N LEU A 36 -9.44 -32.69 -4.15
CA LEU A 36 -9.91 -32.72 -5.54
C LEU A 36 -10.80 -31.52 -5.88
N ALA A 37 -11.64 -31.07 -4.94
CA ALA A 37 -12.48 -29.89 -5.11
C ALA A 37 -11.67 -28.58 -5.22
N ILE A 38 -10.60 -28.45 -4.43
CA ILE A 38 -9.71 -27.27 -4.47
C ILE A 38 -8.91 -27.24 -5.78
N ALA A 39 -8.41 -28.40 -6.23
CA ALA A 39 -7.69 -28.51 -7.49
C ALA A 39 -8.59 -28.23 -8.71
N ALA A 40 -9.83 -28.74 -8.73
CA ALA A 40 -10.79 -28.48 -9.79
C ALA A 40 -11.21 -27.00 -9.85
N GLY A 41 -11.34 -26.34 -8.70
CA GLY A 41 -11.63 -24.92 -8.60
C GLY A 41 -10.56 -24.03 -9.25
N ALA A 42 -9.28 -24.34 -9.04
CA ALA A 42 -8.18 -23.58 -9.63
C ALA A 42 -8.13 -23.70 -11.17
N VAL A 43 -8.43 -24.89 -11.71
CA VAL A 43 -8.47 -25.11 -13.18
C VAL A 43 -9.63 -24.35 -13.82
N LEU A 44 -10.80 -24.32 -13.19
CA LEU A 44 -11.97 -23.56 -13.67
C LEU A 44 -11.72 -22.06 -13.69
N VAL A 45 -11.11 -21.50 -12.63
CA VAL A 45 -10.76 -20.07 -12.58
C VAL A 45 -9.76 -19.72 -13.69
N THR A 46 -8.77 -20.58 -13.93
CA THR A 46 -7.76 -20.35 -14.98
C THR A 46 -8.39 -20.42 -16.38
N ALA A 47 -9.31 -21.36 -16.61
CA ALA A 47 -10.02 -21.49 -17.88
C ALA A 47 -10.96 -20.30 -18.14
N VAL A 48 -11.65 -19.79 -17.12
CA VAL A 48 -12.52 -18.60 -17.24
C VAL A 48 -11.69 -17.34 -17.53
N VAL A 49 -10.54 -17.15 -16.88
CA VAL A 49 -9.65 -16.01 -17.16
C VAL A 49 -9.09 -16.09 -18.59
N ALA A 50 -8.71 -17.28 -19.05
CA ALA A 50 -8.28 -17.49 -20.44
C ALA A 50 -9.41 -17.23 -21.46
N PHE A 51 -10.65 -17.59 -21.13
CA PHE A 51 -11.81 -17.37 -21.99
C PHE A 51 -12.24 -15.89 -22.03
N VAL A 52 -12.16 -15.18 -20.90
CA VAL A 52 -12.42 -13.72 -20.84
C VAL A 52 -11.33 -12.92 -21.54
N ALA A 53 -10.06 -13.35 -21.44
CA ALA A 53 -8.95 -12.76 -22.19
C ALA A 53 -8.97 -13.12 -23.69
N GLY A 54 -9.61 -14.23 -24.06
CA GLY A 54 -9.76 -14.72 -25.43
C GLY A 54 -10.90 -14.10 -26.23
N LYS A 55 -11.63 -13.11 -25.68
CA LYS A 55 -12.68 -12.39 -26.41
C LYS A 55 -12.06 -11.30 -27.30
N SER A 56 -11.46 -11.77 -28.38
CA SER A 56 -11.23 -11.14 -29.69
C SER A 56 -11.33 -9.61 -29.75
N ILE A 57 -10.18 -8.93 -29.73
CA ILE A 57 -10.03 -7.63 -30.38
C ILE A 57 -9.70 -7.93 -31.84
N ALA A 58 -10.74 -8.12 -32.67
CA ALA A 58 -10.54 -8.06 -34.11
C ALA A 58 -10.10 -6.63 -34.44
N ALA A 59 -8.85 -6.48 -34.87
CA ALA A 59 -8.36 -5.22 -35.40
C ALA A 59 -9.27 -4.78 -36.56
N PRO A 60 -9.68 -3.50 -36.65
CA PRO A 60 -10.38 -3.04 -37.83
C PRO A 60 -9.45 -3.23 -39.03
N ALA A 61 -10.02 -3.72 -40.14
CA ALA A 61 -9.29 -3.89 -41.39
C ALA A 61 -8.60 -2.57 -41.77
N ALA A 62 -7.29 -2.63 -42.00
CA ALA A 62 -6.49 -1.48 -42.38
C ALA A 62 -7.01 -0.91 -43.71
N ALA A 63 -7.52 0.33 -43.65
CA ALA A 63 -7.71 1.14 -44.84
C ALA A 63 -6.33 1.44 -45.47
N PRO A 64 -6.23 1.55 -46.82
CA PRO A 64 -4.96 1.90 -47.45
C PRO A 64 -4.49 3.27 -46.96
N ALA A 65 -3.24 3.34 -46.50
CA ALA A 65 -2.64 4.55 -45.99
C ALA A 65 -2.58 5.61 -47.11
N LEU A 66 -3.30 6.72 -46.92
CA LEU A 66 -3.04 7.94 -47.67
C LEU A 66 -1.68 8.48 -47.22
N GLN A 67 -0.77 8.57 -48.17
CA GLN A 67 0.59 9.07 -47.96
C GLN A 67 0.52 10.55 -47.57
N ALA A 68 0.93 10.87 -46.34
CA ALA A 68 1.03 12.25 -45.89
C ALA A 68 2.11 13.00 -46.71
N PRO A 69 1.89 14.28 -47.06
CA PRO A 69 2.90 15.06 -47.77
C PRO A 69 4.16 15.20 -46.91
N ALA A 70 5.32 15.04 -47.55
CA ALA A 70 6.62 15.24 -46.91
C ALA A 70 6.76 16.71 -46.47
N PHE A 71 6.55 16.99 -45.19
CA PHE A 71 6.88 18.28 -44.62
C PHE A 71 8.40 18.38 -44.49
N ALA A 72 9.00 19.29 -45.27
CA ALA A 72 10.43 19.58 -45.18
C ALA A 72 10.74 20.15 -43.77
N PRO A 73 11.78 19.67 -43.07
CA PRO A 73 12.11 20.18 -41.75
C PRO A 73 12.57 21.63 -41.86
N ALA A 74 11.92 22.52 -41.12
CA ALA A 74 12.35 23.92 -41.01
C ALA A 74 13.76 24.00 -40.39
N PRO A 75 14.66 24.85 -40.90
CA PRO A 75 15.99 25.01 -40.33
C PRO A 75 15.87 25.77 -39.00
N GLY A 76 16.13 25.05 -37.93
CA GLY A 76 15.92 25.52 -36.56
C GLY A 76 15.62 24.33 -35.67
N THR A 77 16.57 23.39 -35.61
CA THR A 77 16.55 22.31 -34.64
C THR A 77 16.53 22.91 -33.25
N GLY A 78 15.33 23.06 -32.68
CA GLY A 78 15.17 23.10 -31.23
C GLY A 78 15.96 21.92 -30.66
N ALA A 79 16.75 22.20 -29.62
CA ALA A 79 17.62 21.24 -28.98
C ALA A 79 16.93 19.88 -28.91
N ALA A 80 17.59 18.83 -29.41
CA ALA A 80 17.05 17.48 -29.38
C ALA A 80 16.59 17.18 -27.95
N SER A 81 15.28 17.20 -27.71
CA SER A 81 14.73 16.69 -26.46
C SER A 81 15.22 15.27 -26.36
N GLY A 82 16.13 15.03 -25.42
CA GLY A 82 16.70 13.72 -25.18
C GLY A 82 15.60 12.69 -24.97
N ALA A 83 15.93 11.41 -25.19
CA ALA A 83 14.99 10.32 -24.97
C ALA A 83 14.34 10.43 -23.58
N ILE A 84 13.01 10.41 -23.51
CA ILE A 84 12.29 10.39 -22.24
C ILE A 84 12.69 9.10 -21.50
N PRO A 85 13.24 9.18 -20.28
CA PRO A 85 13.70 8.00 -19.55
C PRO A 85 12.52 7.28 -18.90
N VAL A 86 11.70 6.63 -19.73
CA VAL A 86 10.50 5.89 -19.32
C VAL A 86 10.76 4.88 -18.20
N GLY A 87 11.94 4.24 -18.17
CA GLY A 87 12.32 3.33 -17.07
C GLY A 87 12.43 4.03 -15.71
N GLN A 88 13.05 5.22 -15.66
CA GLN A 88 13.17 5.98 -14.40
C GLN A 88 11.80 6.44 -13.87
N LEU A 89 10.88 6.77 -14.78
CA LEU A 89 9.51 7.14 -14.42
C LEU A 89 8.73 5.93 -13.84
N GLN A 90 8.94 4.73 -14.38
CA GLN A 90 8.32 3.51 -13.87
C GLN A 90 8.83 3.15 -12.47
N ASP A 91 10.14 3.28 -12.22
CA ASP A 91 10.73 3.03 -10.90
C ASP A 91 10.21 4.01 -9.86
N ALA A 92 10.11 5.30 -10.20
CA ALA A 92 9.54 6.32 -9.32
C ALA A 92 8.06 6.04 -9.01
N ALA A 93 7.26 5.65 -10.01
CA ALA A 93 5.86 5.29 -9.81
C ALA A 93 5.71 4.08 -8.88
N ARG A 94 6.54 3.05 -9.06
CA ARG A 94 6.54 1.86 -8.18
C ARG A 94 6.95 2.19 -6.76
N ALA A 95 7.95 3.06 -6.57
CA ALA A 95 8.36 3.52 -5.25
C ALA A 95 7.24 4.31 -4.55
N ALA A 96 6.54 5.19 -5.28
CA ALA A 96 5.39 5.92 -4.76
C ALA A 96 4.26 4.97 -4.35
N GLN A 97 3.97 3.96 -5.18
CA GLN A 97 2.96 2.94 -4.86
C GLN A 97 3.33 2.16 -3.60
N ASN A 98 4.58 1.70 -3.46
CA ASN A 98 5.03 0.98 -2.27
C ASN A 98 4.86 1.81 -0.98
N THR A 99 5.08 3.12 -1.05
CA THR A 99 4.86 4.03 0.09
C THR A 99 3.37 4.18 0.41
N ALA A 100 2.52 4.28 -0.61
CA ALA A 100 1.08 4.33 -0.43
C ALA A 100 0.54 3.03 0.19
N ASP A 101 0.92 1.88 -0.36
CA ASP A 101 0.51 0.56 0.15
C ASP A 101 0.97 0.36 1.59
N ARG A 102 2.21 0.76 1.90
CA ARG A 102 2.74 0.71 3.27
C ARG A 102 1.91 1.55 4.23
N THR A 103 1.53 2.77 3.83
CA THR A 103 0.73 3.67 4.67
C THR A 103 -0.59 2.99 5.05
N VAL A 104 -1.31 2.42 4.08
CA VAL A 104 -2.57 1.71 4.32
C VAL A 104 -2.38 0.51 5.25
N LEU A 105 -1.33 -0.29 5.04
CA LEU A 105 -1.04 -1.45 5.88
C LEU A 105 -0.72 -1.04 7.32
N VAL A 106 0.11 -0.01 7.52
CA VAL A 106 0.48 0.50 8.84
C VAL A 106 -0.75 1.06 9.57
N GLU A 107 -1.56 1.88 8.92
CA GLU A 107 -2.80 2.42 9.49
C GLU A 107 -3.76 1.30 9.92
N THR A 108 -3.92 0.28 9.06
CA THR A 108 -4.75 -0.89 9.36
C THR A 108 -4.24 -1.65 10.58
N CYS A 109 -2.93 -1.87 10.67
CA CYS A 109 -2.35 -2.54 11.84
C CYS A 109 -2.46 -1.70 13.11
N ILE A 110 -2.32 -0.37 13.04
CA ILE A 110 -2.54 0.53 14.18
C ILE A 110 -3.99 0.41 14.66
N TRP A 111 -4.95 0.43 13.72
CA TRP A 111 -6.36 0.25 14.05
C TRP A 111 -6.65 -1.09 14.74
N MET A 112 -5.97 -2.16 14.31
CA MET A 112 -6.05 -3.48 14.97
C MET A 112 -5.41 -3.45 16.36
N ARG A 113 -4.28 -2.75 16.52
CA ARG A 113 -3.58 -2.61 17.80
C ARG A 113 -4.44 -1.92 18.86
N ASP A 114 -5.19 -0.89 18.46
CA ASP A 114 -6.08 -0.16 19.36
C ASP A 114 -7.26 -1.04 19.84
N ARG A 115 -7.67 -2.02 19.02
CA ARG A 115 -8.78 -2.95 19.34
C ARG A 115 -8.33 -4.25 20.00
N ALA A 116 -7.03 -4.48 20.08
CA ALA A 116 -6.49 -5.71 20.67
C ALA A 116 -6.77 -5.74 22.18
N THR A 117 -7.70 -6.60 22.60
CA THR A 117 -8.00 -6.84 24.02
C THR A 117 -7.02 -7.82 24.67
N SER A 118 -6.33 -8.64 23.86
CA SER A 118 -5.32 -9.58 24.33
C SER A 118 -3.97 -8.88 24.53
N PRO A 119 -3.37 -8.93 25.74
CA PRO A 119 -2.08 -8.32 26.00
C PRO A 119 -0.95 -8.98 25.19
N ALA A 120 -1.03 -10.28 24.92
CA ALA A 120 -0.05 -10.98 24.10
C ALA A 120 -0.07 -10.50 22.64
N LEU A 121 -1.27 -10.27 22.07
CA LEU A 121 -1.41 -9.73 20.72
C LEU A 121 -0.90 -8.28 20.64
N ALA A 122 -1.25 -7.47 21.64
CA ALA A 122 -0.77 -6.10 21.77
C ALA A 122 0.77 -6.03 21.75
N GLN A 123 1.43 -6.82 22.60
CA GLN A 123 2.89 -6.90 22.65
C GLN A 123 3.50 -7.42 21.34
N HIS A 124 2.85 -8.39 20.69
CA HIS A 124 3.32 -8.90 19.41
C HIS A 124 3.29 -7.80 18.32
N LEU A 125 2.20 -7.04 18.25
CA LEU A 125 2.05 -5.92 17.33
C LEU A 125 3.06 -4.81 17.63
N ASP A 126 3.28 -4.47 18.90
CA ASP A 126 4.28 -3.47 19.30
C ASP A 126 5.70 -3.90 18.87
N GLY A 127 6.04 -5.17 19.05
CA GLY A 127 7.30 -5.74 18.57
C GLY A 127 7.42 -5.74 17.05
N ALA A 128 6.32 -5.98 16.32
CA ALA A 128 6.30 -5.90 14.86
C ALA A 128 6.48 -4.46 14.36
N PHE A 129 5.81 -3.49 14.99
CA PHE A 129 5.97 -2.07 14.70
C PHE A 129 7.41 -1.60 14.84
N ALA A 130 8.05 -1.92 15.97
CA ALA A 130 9.44 -1.56 16.19
C ALA A 130 10.38 -2.09 15.08
N LYS A 131 10.18 -3.34 14.63
CA LYS A 131 10.99 -3.95 13.55
C LYS A 131 10.85 -3.24 12.21
N VAL A 132 9.68 -2.67 11.92
CA VAL A 132 9.42 -2.00 10.64
C VAL A 132 9.65 -0.49 10.70
N GLY A 133 9.96 0.07 11.88
CA GLY A 133 10.20 1.50 12.09
C GLY A 133 8.93 2.30 12.42
N VAL A 134 7.86 1.64 12.85
CA VAL A 134 6.67 2.31 13.39
C VAL A 134 6.87 2.50 14.90
N THR A 135 6.71 3.72 15.40
CA THR A 135 6.94 4.05 16.80
C THR A 135 5.73 4.75 17.43
N PRO A 136 5.30 4.37 18.64
CA PRO A 136 4.26 5.07 19.37
C PRO A 136 4.78 6.41 19.90
N VAL A 137 3.89 7.40 19.97
CA VAL A 137 4.18 8.75 20.48
C VAL A 137 3.26 9.03 21.66
N ASP A 138 3.85 9.08 22.86
CA ASP A 138 3.23 9.66 24.05
C ASP A 138 3.78 11.07 24.26
N ALA A 139 2.89 12.06 24.18
CA ALA A 139 3.22 13.47 24.32
C ALA A 139 3.00 14.02 25.73
N THR A 140 2.72 13.16 26.72
CA THR A 140 2.48 13.58 28.11
C THR A 140 3.66 14.37 28.66
N GLY A 141 3.37 15.55 29.23
CA GLY A 141 4.37 16.46 29.79
C GLY A 141 5.11 17.33 28.76
N GLN A 142 4.88 17.14 27.46
CA GLN A 142 5.47 17.99 26.42
C GLN A 142 4.70 19.30 26.25
N ARG A 143 5.32 20.29 25.59
CA ARG A 143 4.63 21.51 25.17
C ARG A 143 3.63 21.16 24.07
N PHE A 144 2.39 21.63 24.20
CA PHE A 144 1.41 21.46 23.13
C PHE A 144 1.86 22.22 21.88
N ASP A 145 1.69 21.56 20.74
CA ASP A 145 2.04 22.08 19.42
C ASP A 145 1.00 21.56 18.42
N PRO A 146 0.12 22.43 17.88
CA PRO A 146 -0.90 22.04 16.91
C PRO A 146 -0.37 21.39 15.63
N ALA A 147 0.91 21.57 15.29
CA ALA A 147 1.50 20.97 14.10
C ALA A 147 1.73 19.46 14.25
N VAL A 148 1.88 18.97 15.49
CA VAL A 148 2.21 17.57 15.79
C VAL A 148 1.25 16.93 16.80
N HIS A 149 0.39 17.70 17.45
CA HIS A 149 -0.55 17.24 18.48
C HIS A 149 -2.00 17.64 18.15
N GLU A 150 -2.95 16.76 18.45
CA GLU A 150 -4.38 17.04 18.35
C GLU A 150 -4.99 17.27 19.74
N ALA A 151 -5.53 18.46 20.02
CA ALA A 151 -6.14 18.75 21.32
C ALA A 151 -7.56 18.17 21.41
N GLY A 152 -7.74 17.09 22.17
CA GLY A 152 -9.04 16.47 22.42
C GLY A 152 -9.82 17.12 23.57
N SER A 153 -9.12 17.60 24.60
CA SER A 153 -9.75 18.31 25.71
C SER A 153 -8.79 19.26 26.44
N THR A 154 -9.30 20.03 27.40
CA THR A 154 -8.48 20.87 28.26
C THR A 154 -8.84 20.69 29.72
N VAL A 155 -7.84 20.78 30.60
CA VAL A 155 -8.02 20.76 32.06
C VAL A 155 -7.39 22.00 32.68
N ALA A 156 -7.87 22.39 33.86
CA ALA A 156 -7.35 23.56 34.57
C ALA A 156 -5.87 23.38 34.92
N ALA A 157 -5.04 24.34 34.52
CA ALA A 157 -3.64 24.41 34.96
C ALA A 157 -3.58 24.61 36.49
N ARG A 158 -2.62 23.97 37.18
CA ARG A 158 -2.41 24.16 38.63
C ARG A 158 -1.68 25.46 38.93
N GLY A 159 -0.97 25.99 37.94
CA GLY A 159 -0.32 27.30 37.98
C GLY A 159 0.16 27.71 36.58
N PRO A 160 0.76 28.90 36.44
CA PRO A 160 1.20 29.44 35.16
C PRO A 160 2.23 28.57 34.44
N ALA A 161 3.02 27.79 35.19
CA ALA A 161 4.05 26.90 34.64
C ALA A 161 3.46 25.72 33.84
N ASP A 162 2.24 25.29 34.17
CA ASP A 162 1.58 24.16 33.49
C ASP A 162 0.83 24.62 32.23
N GLU A 163 0.55 25.92 32.08
CA GLU A 163 -0.29 26.42 31.01
C GLU A 163 0.31 26.14 29.64
N GLY A 164 -0.39 25.36 28.80
CA GLY A 164 0.07 24.93 27.47
C GLY A 164 0.93 23.67 27.49
N ILE A 165 1.09 23.01 28.64
CA ILE A 165 1.69 21.68 28.75
C ILE A 165 0.60 20.61 28.55
N ILE A 166 0.97 19.51 27.90
CA ILE A 166 0.09 18.35 27.74
C ILE A 166 -0.03 17.64 29.09
N ALA A 167 -1.23 17.64 29.64
CA ALA A 167 -1.55 17.00 30.92
C ALA A 167 -1.53 15.48 30.80
N ARG A 168 -2.10 14.93 29.72
CA ARG A 168 -2.06 13.49 29.40
C ARG A 168 -2.31 13.26 27.92
N THR A 169 -1.75 12.18 27.39
CA THR A 169 -2.12 11.64 26.08
C THR A 169 -3.35 10.73 26.25
N GLU A 170 -4.49 11.10 25.65
CA GLU A 170 -5.71 10.27 25.64
C GLU A 170 -5.57 9.10 24.69
N GLN A 171 -4.98 9.37 23.53
CA GLN A 171 -4.77 8.40 22.47
C GLN A 171 -3.36 8.55 21.94
N ILE A 172 -2.61 7.46 22.01
CA ILE A 172 -1.24 7.39 21.54
C ILE A 172 -1.18 7.66 20.03
N GLY A 173 -0.26 8.55 19.65
CA GLY A 173 0.08 8.83 18.26
C GLY A 173 1.03 7.78 17.70
N TYR A 174 1.25 7.81 16.39
CA TYR A 174 2.20 6.90 15.73
C TYR A 174 2.96 7.62 14.63
N THR A 175 4.26 7.31 14.53
CA THR A 175 5.08 7.68 13.37
C THR A 175 5.55 6.42 12.64
N ASP A 176 5.65 6.49 11.32
CA ASP A 176 6.30 5.50 10.46
C ASP A 176 7.58 6.12 9.90
N ARG A 177 8.74 5.61 10.34
CA ARG A 177 10.07 6.08 9.92
C ARG A 177 10.22 7.61 10.05
N GLY A 178 9.68 8.16 11.13
CA GLY A 178 9.69 9.60 11.43
C GLY A 178 8.58 10.42 10.78
N ARG A 179 7.77 9.86 9.88
CA ARG A 179 6.58 10.53 9.34
C ARG A 179 5.40 10.29 10.26
N ILE A 180 4.68 11.34 10.65
CA ILE A 180 3.45 11.19 11.44
C ILE A 180 2.40 10.45 10.59
N VAL A 181 1.91 9.33 11.13
CA VAL A 181 0.77 8.57 10.58
C VAL A 181 -0.50 8.96 11.30
N ARG A 182 -0.40 9.14 12.63
CA ARG A 182 -1.51 9.59 13.47
C ARG A 182 -0.99 10.53 14.54
N HIS A 183 -1.60 11.70 14.66
CA HIS A 183 -1.33 12.62 15.75
C HIS A 183 -1.81 12.02 17.09
N PRO A 184 -1.04 12.15 18.18
CA PRO A 184 -1.56 11.83 19.49
C PRO A 184 -2.69 12.81 19.84
N ILE A 185 -3.77 12.27 20.40
CA ILE A 185 -4.86 13.08 20.94
C ILE A 185 -4.52 13.36 22.41
N VAL A 186 -4.50 14.63 22.76
CA VAL A 186 -3.97 15.10 24.04
C VAL A 186 -4.96 15.97 24.79
N THR A 187 -4.84 15.94 26.10
CA THR A 187 -5.48 16.90 26.98
C THR A 187 -4.47 17.91 27.45
N VAL A 188 -4.78 19.20 27.27
CA VAL A 188 -3.84 20.30 27.53
C VAL A 188 -4.24 21.08 28.77
N TYR A 189 -3.28 21.45 29.61
CA TYR A 189 -3.51 22.39 30.70
C TYR A 189 -3.79 23.79 30.14
N ARG A 190 -4.92 24.39 30.54
CA ARG A 190 -5.29 25.75 30.16
C ARG A 190 -5.45 26.62 31.40
N GLY A 191 -5.01 27.88 31.32
CA GLY A 191 -5.27 28.86 32.36
C GLY A 191 -6.76 29.02 32.61
N GLN A 192 -7.14 29.19 33.89
CA GLN A 192 -8.49 29.58 34.27
C GLN A 192 -8.69 31.02 33.78
N GLY A 193 -9.29 31.19 32.59
CA GLY A 193 -9.56 32.51 32.06
C GLY A 193 -10.40 33.31 33.05
N VAL A 194 -9.88 34.44 33.54
CA VAL A 194 -10.69 35.42 34.25
C VAL A 194 -11.68 35.97 33.23
N ARG A 195 -12.93 35.49 33.28
CA ARG A 195 -14.03 36.15 32.57
C ARG A 195 -14.27 37.49 33.27
N ALA A 196 -13.87 38.58 32.62
CA ALA A 196 -14.27 39.93 32.98
C ALA A 196 -15.75 40.17 32.63
#